data_AF-A0A1W9LHT6-F1
#
_entry.id   AF-A0A1W9LHT6-F1
#
_cell.length_a   1.000
_cell.length_b   1.000
_cell.length_c   1.000
_cell.angle_alpha   90.00
_cell.angle_beta   90.00
_cell.angle_gamma   90.00
#
_symmetry.space_group_name_H-M   'P 1'
#
loop_
_entity.id
_entity.type
_entity.pdbx_description
1 polymer ?
#
loop_
_entity_poly.entity_id
_entity_poly.type
_entity_poly.pdbx_seq_one_letter_code
_entity_poly.pdbx_strand_id
1 'polypeptide(L)'
;TKFAIKSSGNGSTPSGKEIALAEITKKVAEFVENNFDNVGTEFATEALKIHYGVSEPRNIRGVSTSLEEKTMKEEGIQFFKVPIPAPPETDS
;
A
#
# COMPACT_ATOMS: atom_id res chain seq x y z
N THR A 1 -48.75 -11.82 13.29
CA THR A 1 -47.77 -12.93 13.21
C THR A 1 -46.41 -12.35 12.90
N LYS A 2 -45.34 -12.72 13.62
CA LYS A 2 -43.98 -12.24 13.34
C LYS A 2 -43.19 -13.34 12.64
N PHE A 3 -42.40 -12.95 11.65
CA PHE A 3 -41.47 -13.81 10.92
C PHE A 3 -40.06 -13.20 10.96
N ALA A 4 -39.05 -14.05 10.96
CA ALA A 4 -37.64 -13.65 10.85
C ALA A 4 -36.90 -14.61 9.90
N ILE A 5 -35.96 -14.08 9.13
CA ILE A 5 -35.03 -14.86 8.31
C ILE A 5 -33.61 -14.71 8.86
N LYS A 6 -32.88 -15.83 8.99
CA LYS A 6 -31.45 -15.82 9.25
C LYS A 6 -30.74 -15.73 7.90
N SER A 7 -30.17 -14.57 7.59
CA SER A 7 -29.21 -14.47 6.50
C SER A 7 -28.01 -15.36 6.86
N SER A 8 -27.75 -16.39 6.05
CA SER A 8 -26.49 -17.13 6.06
C SER A 8 -25.41 -16.19 5.53
N GLY A 9 -25.01 -15.23 6.36
CA GLY A 9 -23.74 -14.56 6.21
C GLY A 9 -22.67 -15.62 6.37
N ASN A 10 -21.91 -15.85 5.30
CA ASN A 10 -20.69 -16.64 5.29
C ASN A 10 -19.64 -15.91 6.14
N GLY A 11 -19.89 -15.80 7.45
CA GLY A 11 -18.99 -15.21 8.44
C GLY A 11 -17.95 -16.24 8.81
N SER A 12 -17.05 -16.55 7.89
CA SER A 12 -15.79 -17.22 8.21
C SER A 12 -15.08 -16.32 9.23
N THR A 13 -15.12 -16.73 10.50
CA THR A 13 -14.30 -16.11 11.55
C THR A 13 -12.86 -16.23 11.07
N PRO A 14 -12.12 -15.11 10.93
CA PRO A 14 -10.76 -15.17 10.45
C PRO A 14 -9.95 -16.08 11.37
N SER A 15 -9.19 -16.99 10.77
CA SER A 15 -8.28 -17.88 11.47
C SER A 15 -7.22 -17.06 12.23
N GLY A 16 -6.64 -17.61 13.29
CA GLY A 16 -5.53 -16.96 14.01
C GLY A 16 -4.34 -16.60 13.09
N LYS A 17 -4.16 -17.32 11.98
CA LYS A 17 -3.16 -16.98 10.94
C LYS A 17 -3.51 -15.72 10.15
N GLU A 18 -4.79 -15.52 9.83
CA GLU A 18 -5.27 -14.33 9.08
C GLU A 18 -5.15 -13.07 9.94
N ILE A 19 -5.47 -13.18 11.23
CA ILE A 19 -5.31 -12.09 12.20
C ILE A 19 -3.84 -11.70 12.32
N ALA A 20 -2.94 -12.67 12.50
CA ALA A 20 -1.51 -12.40 12.59
C ALA A 20 -0.95 -11.75 11.31
N LEU A 21 -1.40 -12.17 10.13
CA LEU A 21 -1.00 -11.55 8.86
C LEU A 21 -1.50 -10.10 8.73
N ALA A 22 -2.73 -9.83 9.15
CA ALA A 22 -3.29 -8.48 9.16
C ALA A 22 -2.51 -7.56 10.11
N GLU A 23 -2.14 -8.03 11.30
CA GLU A 23 -1.32 -7.27 12.25
C GLU A 23 0.09 -6.97 11.69
N ILE A 24 0.72 -7.94 11.03
CA ILE A 24 2.03 -7.73 10.38
C ILE A 24 1.91 -6.69 9.27
N THR A 25 0.89 -6.81 8.42
CA THR A 25 0.67 -5.87 7.30
C THR A 25 0.45 -4.46 7.81
N LYS A 26 -0.34 -4.31 8.89
CA LYS A 26 -0.57 -3.02 9.54
C LYS A 26 0.74 -2.40 10.05
N LYS A 27 1.57 -3.18 10.77
CA LYS A 27 2.87 -2.70 11.27
C LYS A 27 3.82 -2.27 10.16
N VAL A 28 3.84 -2.98 9.04
CA VAL A 28 4.64 -2.59 7.86
C VAL A 28 4.14 -1.27 7.28
N ALA A 29 2.82 -1.12 7.11
CA ALA A 29 2.23 0.13 6.63
C ALA A 29 2.54 1.31 7.58
N GLU A 30 2.40 1.12 8.89
CA GLU A 30 2.75 2.13 9.90
C GLU A 30 4.24 2.49 9.90
N PHE A 31 5.11 1.50 9.69
CA PHE A 31 6.54 1.76 9.57
C PHE A 31 6.86 2.62 8.34
N VAL A 32 6.27 2.28 7.18
CA VAL A 32 6.42 3.06 5.95
C VAL A 32 5.86 4.47 6.12
N GLU A 33 4.70 4.62 6.77
CA GLU A 33 4.08 5.91 7.04
C GLU A 33 5.01 6.85 7.82
N ASN A 34 5.67 6.32 8.85
CA ASN A 34 6.45 7.12 9.79
C ASN A 34 7.93 7.31 9.42
N ASN A 35 8.48 6.48 8.54
CA ASN A 35 9.92 6.48 8.23
C ASN A 35 10.26 6.87 6.79
N PHE A 36 9.24 7.13 5.95
CA PHE A 36 9.41 7.46 4.54
C PHE A 36 8.70 8.77 4.20
N ASP A 37 9.39 9.62 3.44
CA ASP A 37 8.86 10.87 2.93
C ASP A 37 7.74 10.60 1.92
N ASN A 38 6.55 11.14 2.18
CA ASN A 38 5.43 11.04 1.26
C ASN A 38 5.57 12.05 0.13
N VAL A 39 5.89 11.56 -1.06
CA VAL A 39 6.02 12.36 -2.30
C VAL A 39 4.79 12.24 -3.22
N GLY A 40 3.75 11.53 -2.78
CA GLY A 40 2.50 11.41 -3.52
C GLY A 40 2.68 10.86 -4.93
N THR A 41 2.12 11.53 -5.93
CA THR A 41 2.19 11.16 -7.35
C THR A 41 3.55 11.39 -7.98
N GLU A 42 4.47 12.10 -7.30
CA GLU A 42 5.82 12.36 -7.82
C GLU A 42 6.81 11.24 -7.50
N PHE A 43 6.33 10.08 -7.00
CA PHE A 43 7.16 8.96 -6.59
C PHE A 43 8.17 8.54 -7.66
N ALA A 44 7.72 8.35 -8.90
CA ALA A 44 8.59 7.93 -9.98
C ALA A 44 9.65 8.98 -10.31
N THR A 45 9.25 10.25 -10.34
CA THR A 45 10.14 11.39 -10.61
C THR A 45 11.21 11.52 -9.52
N GLU A 46 10.83 11.46 -8.25
CA GLU A 46 11.78 11.54 -7.13
C GLU A 46 12.71 10.33 -7.08
N ALA A 47 12.19 9.12 -7.37
CA ALA A 47 13.01 7.92 -7.46
C ALA A 47 14.08 8.04 -8.56
N LEU A 48 13.72 8.56 -9.73
CA LEU A 48 14.67 8.84 -10.82
C LEU A 48 15.70 9.88 -10.42
N LYS A 49 15.29 10.98 -9.79
CA LYS A 49 16.25 12.01 -9.30
C LYS A 49 17.25 11.43 -8.31
N ILE A 50 16.81 10.58 -7.39
CA ILE A 50 17.70 9.90 -6.44
C ILE A 50 18.64 8.92 -7.17
N HIS A 51 18.12 8.13 -8.12
CA HIS A 51 18.91 7.19 -8.92
C HIS A 51 20.03 7.89 -9.71
N TYR A 52 19.72 9.05 -10.30
CA TYR A 52 20.68 9.86 -11.06
C TYR A 52 21.54 10.81 -10.21
N GLY A 53 21.35 10.83 -8.88
CA GLY A 53 22.10 11.70 -7.97
C GLY A 53 21.76 13.20 -8.08
N VAL A 54 20.61 13.54 -8.65
CA VAL A 54 20.08 14.92 -8.70
C VAL A 54 19.56 15.36 -7.33
N SER A 55 18.99 14.42 -6.58
CA SER A 55 18.48 14.63 -5.22
C SER A 55 19.22 13.74 -4.21
N GLU A 56 19.30 14.19 -2.96
CA GLU A 56 19.91 13.40 -1.89
C GLU A 56 19.16 12.07 -1.65
N PRO A 57 19.90 10.97 -1.39
CA PRO A 57 19.31 9.66 -1.15
C PRO A 57 18.53 9.64 0.17
N ARG A 58 17.25 9.29 0.09
CA ARG A 58 16.34 9.19 1.25
C ARG A 58 15.20 8.21 0.98
N ASN A 59 14.54 7.79 2.06
CA ASN A 59 13.40 6.89 2.00
C ASN A 59 12.16 7.65 1.51
N ILE A 60 11.63 7.29 0.33
CA ILE A 60 10.43 7.91 -0.25
C ILE A 60 9.29 6.90 -0.41
N ARG A 61 8.06 7.38 -0.28
CA ARG A 61 6.84 6.62 -0.55
C ARG A 61 5.85 7.47 -1.35
N GLY A 62 5.02 6.81 -2.14
CA GLY A 62 4.01 7.48 -2.92
C GLY A 62 3.26 6.51 -3.81
N VAL A 63 2.60 7.07 -4.82
CA VAL A 63 1.82 6.33 -5.80
C VAL A 63 2.47 6.49 -7.17
N SER A 64 2.32 5.47 -8.00
CA SER A 64 2.84 5.49 -9.35
C SER A 64 1.92 4.70 -10.28
N THR A 65 1.92 5.07 -11.55
CA THR A 65 1.19 4.37 -12.61
C THR A 65 1.98 3.17 -13.12
N SER A 66 1.29 2.22 -13.77
CA SER A 66 1.95 1.05 -14.38
C SER A 66 3.01 1.41 -15.42
N LEU A 67 2.86 2.54 -16.11
CA LEU A 67 3.82 3.01 -17.11
C LEU A 67 5.09 3.56 -16.46
N GLU A 68 4.94 4.34 -15.40
CA GLU A 68 6.05 4.85 -14.59
C GLU A 68 6.79 3.70 -13.89
N GLU A 69 6.07 2.72 -13.35
CA GLU A 69 6.66 1.51 -12.78
C GLU A 69 7.55 0.75 -13.78
N LYS A 70 7.09 0.67 -15.04
CA LYS A 70 7.87 0.05 -16.12
C LYS A 70 9.15 0.86 -16.38
N THR A 71 9.02 2.17 -16.46
CA THR A 71 10.17 3.08 -16.64
C THR A 71 11.17 2.92 -15.50
N MET A 72 10.73 2.96 -14.24
CA MET A 72 11.58 2.74 -13.08
C MET A 72 12.33 1.40 -13.14
N LYS A 73 11.66 0.32 -13.57
CA LYS A 73 12.31 -0.99 -13.72
C LYS A 73 13.35 -1.01 -14.84
N GLU A 74 13.05 -0.40 -15.99
CA GLU A 74 13.98 -0.29 -17.13
C GLU A 74 15.24 0.49 -16.74
N GLU A 75 15.08 1.52 -15.90
CA GLU A 75 16.16 2.34 -15.33
C GLU A 75 16.90 1.62 -14.19
N GLY A 76 16.46 0.42 -13.78
CA GLY A 76 17.09 -0.36 -12.71
C GLY A 76 16.74 0.08 -11.29
N ILE A 77 15.68 0.87 -11.12
CA ILE A 77 15.17 1.31 -9.82
C ILE A 77 14.36 0.17 -9.16
N GLN A 78 14.80 -0.23 -7.97
CA GLN A 78 14.11 -1.23 -7.16
C GLN A 78 13.07 -0.57 -6.24
N PHE A 79 11.83 -1.08 -6.25
CA PHE A 79 10.76 -0.61 -5.38
C PHE A 79 9.87 -1.77 -4.93
N PHE A 80 9.15 -1.56 -3.83
CA PHE A 80 8.22 -2.54 -3.25
C PHE A 80 6.80 -2.02 -3.31
N LYS A 81 5.85 -2.91 -3.60
CA LYS A 81 4.41 -2.61 -3.47
C LYS A 81 3.94 -3.00 -2.10
N VAL A 82 3.57 -2.01 -1.29
CA VAL A 82 3.00 -2.24 0.03
C VAL A 82 1.48 -2.39 -0.13
N PRO A 83 0.88 -3.50 0.31
CA PRO A 83 -0.57 -3.65 0.31
C PRO A 83 -1.15 -2.72 1.38
N ILE A 84 -1.69 -1.58 0.96
CA ILE A 84 -2.47 -0.72 1.83
C ILE A 84 -3.91 -1.25 1.78
N PRO A 85 -4.55 -1.56 2.91
CA PRO A 85 -5.97 -1.89 2.91
C PRO A 85 -6.73 -0.73 2.27
N ALA A 86 -7.61 -1.03 1.32
CA ALA A 86 -8.42 0.00 0.68
C ALA A 86 -9.09 0.84 1.78
N PRO A 87 -9.02 2.19 1.72
CA PRO A 87 -9.83 3.00 2.62
C PRO A 87 -11.28 2.52 2.46
N PRO A 88 -12.03 2.32 3.56
CA PRO A 88 -13.42 1.90 3.45
C PRO A 88 -14.12 2.91 2.54
N GLU A 89 -14.72 2.38 1.47
CA GLU A 89 -15.43 3.18 0.47
C GLU A 89 -16.42 4.05 1.22
N THR A 90 -16.16 5.36 1.27
CA THR A 90 -17.11 6.33 1.78
C THR A 90 -18.13 6.51 0.66
N ASP A 91 -19.11 5.61 0.63
CA ASP A 91 -20.35 5.76 -0.14
C ASP A 91 -21.03 7.03 0.40
N SER A 92 -20.96 8.12 -0.38
CA SER A 92 -21.70 9.36 -0.16
C SER A 92 -22.94 9.38 -1.02
#